data_AF-A0A9J6H0R5-F1
#
_entry.id   AF-A0A9J6H0R5-F1
#
_cell.length_a   1.000
_cell.length_b   1.000
_cell.length_c   1.000
_cell.angle_alpha   90.00
_cell.angle_beta   90.00
_cell.angle_gamma   90.00
#
_symmetry.space_group_name_H-M   'P 1'
#
loop_
_entity.id
_entity.type
_entity.pdbx_description
1 polymer ?
#
loop_
_entity_poly.entity_id
_entity_poly.type
_entity_poly.pdbx_seq_one_letter_code
_entity_poly.pdbx_strand_id
1 'polypeptide(L)'
;MRSEGTPQHCRRRSRGRRQRHPSWTSSSVLWPTIVAGLMASLWVTTTGAAPAVSSPPGPKKAPRFPSVLASYTTFNETVNFTHFVVDTSTGRIYVGATNWLYQFNSSLELEASVQTGPVDDSVLCSPSDCTGIEAEPTDNINKVLVIDYKARKLIACGSVHQGACRRHQLDDITQQEALVPIPVAANDRNSSTHAFVGPSHYHGRSASRVLYVATTNSRQGPYRDMVPSICSRSLEGRSDQPLFAIIEQSFSATARVDIANHIKDYYLVHYVYGFHTEHFAYFATVQRKSHLRASEELGYVSRLARVCTSDPAYSTYTEVTLQCLGPDGTDYNLLTDAGVMVAGEDVADELGLEPGSSDSRVLVGLFVASADHTTRPGRRSAVCLFAMTDVEQKFTENVHMCYNGSVLTRNMDYIAGSINQCPEPGKAGNILNFCNETVKLNGSVPISARAAITYPNDTLTSLATVTVGQHNVLFVGTGEGTLKKILVTGATAAEEFERVSLDPGHKVIPQIYVDAAQNYLFAVSIYKASFTHPPYSA
;
A
#
# COMPACT_ATOMS: atom_id res chain seq x y z
N MET A 1 31.96 -9.50 -62.41
CA MET A 1 31.23 -8.80 -63.49
C MET A 1 30.15 -7.95 -62.81
N ARG A 2 30.36 -6.62 -62.70
CA ARG A 2 29.64 -5.54 -63.43
C ARG A 2 28.10 -5.63 -63.28
N SER A 3 27.33 -4.60 -62.96
CA SER A 3 27.48 -3.12 -63.00
C SER A 3 26.25 -2.52 -62.27
N GLU A 4 26.39 -1.52 -61.40
CA GLU A 4 26.15 -0.07 -61.63
C GLU A 4 24.91 0.33 -62.46
N GLY A 5 24.14 1.29 -61.94
CA GLY A 5 23.10 2.04 -62.67
C GLY A 5 22.23 2.96 -61.81
N THR A 6 22.68 4.21 -61.61
CA THR A 6 21.94 5.41 -61.16
C THR A 6 20.67 5.71 -61.99
N PRO A 7 19.79 6.61 -61.51
CA PRO A 7 19.72 7.92 -62.19
C PRO A 7 19.48 9.15 -61.29
N GLN A 8 20.01 10.29 -61.75
CA GLN A 8 19.70 11.65 -61.30
C GLN A 8 18.78 12.39 -62.29
N HIS A 9 18.17 13.46 -61.77
CA HIS A 9 17.67 14.71 -62.39
C HIS A 9 16.15 14.87 -62.55
N CYS A 10 15.53 16.05 -62.48
CA CYS A 10 15.80 17.41 -61.95
C CYS A 10 14.65 18.31 -62.47
N ARG A 11 14.04 19.19 -61.65
CA ARG A 11 13.34 20.47 -61.98
C ARG A 11 12.31 20.81 -60.89
N ARG A 12 12.04 22.05 -60.46
CA ARG A 12 12.66 23.40 -60.56
C ARG A 12 11.82 24.32 -59.65
N ARG A 13 12.47 25.21 -58.88
CA ARG A 13 12.10 26.62 -58.50
C ARG A 13 10.74 26.87 -57.78
N SER A 14 10.54 27.83 -56.85
CA SER A 14 11.34 28.91 -56.25
C SER A 14 10.44 29.75 -55.30
N ARG A 15 11.08 30.50 -54.36
CA ARG A 15 10.59 31.70 -53.59
C ARG A 15 9.70 31.39 -52.36
N GLY A 16 9.85 32.03 -51.19
CA GLY A 16 10.75 33.10 -50.79
C GLY A 16 10.62 33.48 -49.30
N ARG A 17 11.69 34.09 -48.78
CA ARG A 17 11.82 35.05 -47.65
C ARG A 17 11.00 34.83 -46.36
N ARG A 18 11.71 34.43 -45.30
CA ARG A 18 11.44 34.81 -43.91
C ARG A 18 11.99 36.23 -43.65
N GLN A 19 11.17 37.12 -43.11
CA GLN A 19 11.59 38.39 -42.52
C GLN A 19 11.37 38.38 -41.01
N ARG A 20 12.27 39.07 -40.30
CA ARG A 20 12.39 39.24 -38.86
C ARG A 20 11.46 40.36 -38.34
N HIS A 21 11.03 40.19 -37.08
CA HIS A 21 10.72 41.14 -35.98
C HIS A 21 10.72 42.67 -36.25
N PRO A 22 9.85 43.46 -35.57
CA PRO A 22 10.20 43.91 -34.21
C PRO A 22 9.04 44.07 -33.19
N SER A 23 9.49 44.09 -31.94
CA SER A 23 8.85 44.40 -30.65
C SER A 23 8.63 45.91 -30.43
N TRP A 24 7.48 46.32 -29.86
CA TRP A 24 7.21 47.61 -29.22
C TRP A 24 6.17 47.36 -28.09
N THR A 25 6.54 47.37 -26.79
CA THR A 25 6.53 48.47 -25.79
C THR A 25 5.16 49.00 -25.34
N SER A 26 4.89 48.76 -24.04
CA SER A 26 4.18 49.53 -22.99
C SER A 26 3.07 50.54 -23.33
N SER A 27 1.97 50.51 -22.55
CA SER A 27 1.30 51.66 -21.87
C SER A 27 0.03 51.14 -21.14
N SER A 28 0.02 50.91 -19.83
CA SER A 28 -0.48 51.80 -18.76
C SER A 28 -1.71 52.65 -19.13
N VAL A 29 -2.88 52.25 -18.63
CA VAL A 29 -4.14 53.02 -18.69
C VAL A 29 -4.26 53.86 -17.41
N LEU A 30 -4.22 55.18 -17.58
CA LEU A 30 -4.45 56.19 -16.55
C LEU A 30 -5.94 56.57 -16.50
N TRP A 31 -6.46 56.70 -15.28
CA TRP A 31 -7.77 57.25 -14.95
C TRP A 31 -7.77 58.79 -15.10
N PRO A 32 -8.89 59.43 -15.46
CA PRO A 32 -8.96 60.88 -15.53
C PRO A 32 -9.16 61.50 -14.13
N THR A 33 -8.31 62.47 -13.83
CA THR A 33 -8.42 63.45 -12.75
C THR A 33 -9.48 64.51 -13.08
N ILE A 34 -10.43 64.74 -12.17
CA ILE A 34 -11.27 65.95 -12.13
C ILE A 34 -10.77 66.83 -10.97
N VAL A 35 -10.46 68.09 -11.28
CA VAL A 35 -9.96 69.10 -10.34
C VAL A 35 -11.11 69.94 -9.78
N ALA A 36 -11.15 69.95 -8.44
CA ALA A 36 -11.50 71.00 -7.48
C ALA A 36 -12.61 72.04 -7.77
N GLY A 37 -13.61 72.05 -6.88
CA GLY A 37 -14.35 73.23 -6.45
C GLY A 37 -14.30 73.33 -4.92
N LEU A 38 -13.58 74.32 -4.41
CA LEU A 38 -13.46 74.68 -2.99
C LEU A 38 -14.72 75.42 -2.53
N MET A 39 -15.41 74.91 -1.51
CA MET A 39 -16.31 75.71 -0.65
C MET A 39 -16.03 75.37 0.80
N ALA A 40 -15.33 76.28 1.48
CA ALA A 40 -15.12 76.26 2.91
C ALA A 40 -16.42 76.66 3.63
N SER A 41 -16.91 75.82 4.52
CA SER A 41 -17.90 76.21 5.53
C SER A 41 -17.56 75.54 6.86
N LEU A 42 -17.20 76.37 7.84
CA LEU A 42 -17.00 76.00 9.24
C LEU A 42 -18.34 75.53 9.82
N TRP A 43 -18.39 74.30 10.34
CA TRP A 43 -19.42 73.89 11.28
C TRP A 43 -18.79 73.31 12.54
N VAL A 44 -19.19 73.91 13.66
CA VAL A 44 -18.77 73.65 15.03
C VAL A 44 -19.18 72.23 15.44
N THR A 45 -18.22 71.48 15.96
CA THR A 45 -18.44 70.16 16.54
C THR A 45 -19.16 70.28 17.88
N THR A 46 -20.36 69.70 17.96
CA THR A 46 -20.98 69.35 19.25
C THR A 46 -21.08 67.83 19.33
N THR A 47 -20.41 67.30 20.36
CA THR A 47 -20.32 65.88 20.69
C THR A 47 -21.66 65.36 21.20
N GLY A 48 -22.34 64.52 20.42
CA GLY A 48 -23.45 63.69 20.87
C GLY A 48 -23.09 62.22 20.72
N ALA A 49 -22.83 61.54 21.84
CA ALA A 49 -22.56 60.11 21.86
C ALA A 49 -23.83 59.30 21.55
N ALA A 50 -23.79 58.50 20.48
CA ALA A 50 -24.80 57.47 20.21
C ALA A 50 -24.48 56.20 21.03
N PRO A 51 -25.49 55.45 21.52
CA PRO A 51 -25.26 54.25 22.30
C PRO A 51 -24.76 53.11 21.39
N ALA A 52 -23.69 52.45 21.81
CA ALA A 52 -23.17 51.26 21.15
C ALA A 52 -24.17 50.10 21.31
N VAL A 53 -24.70 49.61 20.18
CA VAL A 53 -25.43 48.35 20.10
C VAL A 53 -24.43 47.22 20.32
N SER A 54 -24.53 46.53 21.46
CA SER A 54 -23.77 45.32 21.74
C SER A 54 -24.21 44.21 20.79
N SER A 55 -23.28 43.67 20.00
CA SER A 55 -23.49 42.45 19.25
C SER A 55 -23.83 41.28 20.19
N PRO A 56 -24.72 40.35 19.77
CA PRO A 56 -24.97 39.17 20.57
C PRO A 56 -23.69 38.34 20.69
N PRO A 57 -23.43 37.70 21.84
CA PRO A 57 -22.30 36.80 21.98
C PRO A 57 -22.43 35.69 20.94
N GLY A 58 -21.42 35.59 20.06
CA GLY A 58 -21.32 34.51 19.10
C GLY A 58 -21.36 33.14 19.79
N PRO A 59 -21.71 32.07 19.06
CA PRO A 59 -21.79 30.74 19.65
C PRO A 59 -20.48 30.42 20.38
N LYS A 60 -20.60 30.12 21.67
CA LYS A 60 -19.47 29.70 22.51
C LYS A 60 -18.83 28.50 21.81
N LYS A 61 -17.56 28.65 21.37
CA LYS A 61 -16.77 27.53 20.86
C LYS A 61 -16.85 26.41 21.89
N ALA A 62 -17.35 25.25 21.48
CA ALA A 62 -17.30 24.03 22.27
C ALA A 62 -15.85 23.82 22.76
N PRO A 63 -15.64 23.26 23.96
CA PRO A 63 -14.30 22.98 24.46
C PRO A 63 -13.57 22.11 23.42
N ARG A 64 -12.45 22.63 22.89
CA ARG A 64 -11.53 21.85 22.04
C ARG A 64 -10.89 20.81 22.94
N PHE A 65 -11.40 19.58 22.92
CA PHE A 65 -10.65 18.44 23.44
C PHE A 65 -9.28 18.38 22.73
N PRO A 66 -8.20 18.03 23.45
CA PRO A 66 -6.91 17.81 22.79
C PRO A 66 -7.11 16.71 21.74
N SER A 67 -6.72 17.01 20.50
CA SER A 67 -6.91 16.09 19.37
C SER A 67 -6.06 14.83 19.49
N VAL A 68 -5.01 14.86 20.33
CA VAL A 68 -4.16 13.73 20.68
C VAL A 68 -4.32 13.44 22.17
N LEU A 69 -4.71 12.21 22.50
CA LEU A 69 -4.99 11.73 23.85
C LEU A 69 -3.71 11.38 24.62
N ALA A 70 -2.85 10.61 23.95
CA ALA A 70 -1.58 10.14 24.47
C ALA A 70 -0.62 9.99 23.31
N SER A 71 0.68 10.14 23.57
CA SER A 71 1.69 9.87 22.57
C SER A 71 2.99 9.41 23.21
N TYR A 72 3.73 8.57 22.49
CA TYR A 72 5.07 8.16 22.82
C TYR A 72 6.00 8.58 21.68
N THR A 73 7.08 9.28 22.02
CA THR A 73 8.14 9.68 21.07
C THR A 73 9.38 8.85 21.37
N THR A 74 10.07 8.42 20.31
CA THR A 74 11.32 7.68 20.46
C THR A 74 12.36 8.51 21.21
N PHE A 75 13.26 7.84 21.91
CA PHE A 75 14.29 8.52 22.71
C PHE A 75 15.33 9.24 21.83
N ASN A 76 15.44 8.89 20.54
CA ASN A 76 16.23 9.60 19.54
C ASN A 76 15.68 9.36 18.11
N GLU A 77 16.21 10.11 17.14
CA GLU A 77 15.84 10.04 15.71
C GLU A 77 16.53 8.90 14.94
N THR A 78 17.35 8.07 15.60
CA THR A 78 17.93 6.86 14.96
C THR A 78 16.98 5.66 15.02
N VAL A 79 15.97 5.73 15.89
CA VAL A 79 14.94 4.71 16.03
C VAL A 79 13.73 5.11 15.20
N ASN A 80 13.59 4.51 14.02
CA ASN A 80 12.45 4.74 13.16
C ASN A 80 11.42 3.63 13.40
N PHE A 81 10.19 3.98 13.74
CA PHE A 81 9.08 3.03 13.71
C PHE A 81 8.81 2.59 12.26
N THR A 82 8.62 1.30 12.06
CA THR A 82 8.42 0.71 10.72
C THR A 82 7.10 -0.04 10.58
N HIS A 83 6.69 -0.76 11.63
CA HIS A 83 5.43 -1.51 11.67
C HIS A 83 4.84 -1.45 13.08
N PHE A 84 3.54 -1.63 13.20
CA PHE A 84 2.90 -1.91 14.48
C PHE A 84 1.78 -2.92 14.30
N VAL A 85 1.39 -3.57 15.39
CA VAL A 85 0.21 -4.43 15.42
C VAL A 85 -0.45 -4.32 16.78
N VAL A 86 -1.77 -4.33 16.81
CA VAL A 86 -2.55 -4.30 18.04
C VAL A 86 -3.16 -5.68 18.26
N ASP A 87 -2.97 -6.24 19.45
CA ASP A 87 -3.67 -7.45 19.88
C ASP A 87 -5.12 -7.08 20.20
N THR A 88 -6.04 -7.48 19.34
CA THR A 88 -7.46 -7.15 19.49
C THR A 88 -8.12 -7.80 20.70
N SER A 89 -7.48 -8.80 21.32
CA SER A 89 -7.99 -9.47 22.53
C SER A 89 -7.60 -8.78 23.83
N THR A 90 -6.45 -8.10 23.86
CA THR A 90 -5.90 -7.46 25.07
C THR A 90 -5.78 -5.95 24.96
N GLY A 91 -5.84 -5.40 23.75
CA GLY A 91 -5.56 -3.98 23.46
C GLY A 91 -4.07 -3.63 23.51
N ARG A 92 -3.17 -4.59 23.79
CA ARG A 92 -1.72 -4.35 23.77
C ARG A 92 -1.24 -4.00 22.37
N ILE A 93 -0.24 -3.14 22.31
CA ILE A 93 0.33 -2.62 21.07
C ILE A 93 1.78 -3.06 20.99
N TYR A 94 2.18 -3.63 19.86
CA TYR A 94 3.56 -3.94 19.58
C TYR A 94 4.04 -3.07 18.43
N VAL A 95 5.21 -2.44 18.58
CA VAL A 95 5.79 -1.55 17.57
C VAL A 95 7.19 -2.02 17.23
N GLY A 96 7.40 -2.36 15.96
CA GLY A 96 8.70 -2.68 15.40
C GLY A 96 9.41 -1.41 14.92
N ALA A 97 10.71 -1.32 15.18
CA ALA A 97 11.53 -0.17 14.83
C ALA A 97 12.92 -0.59 14.32
N THR A 98 13.70 0.39 13.87
CA THR A 98 15.16 0.23 13.71
C THR A 98 15.76 -0.14 15.07
N ASN A 99 16.42 -1.30 15.15
CA ASN A 99 17.15 -1.81 16.30
C ASN A 99 16.32 -2.08 17.57
N TRP A 100 14.99 -1.96 17.51
CA TRP A 100 14.13 -2.09 18.68
C TRP A 100 12.79 -2.75 18.37
N LEU A 101 12.24 -3.42 19.38
CA LEU A 101 10.85 -3.88 19.45
C LEU A 101 10.24 -3.38 20.76
N TYR A 102 9.06 -2.77 20.69
CA TYR A 102 8.37 -2.19 21.83
C TYR A 102 7.03 -2.89 22.08
N GLN A 103 6.65 -3.02 23.35
CA GLN A 103 5.35 -3.46 23.82
C GLN A 103 4.75 -2.36 24.71
N PHE A 104 3.53 -1.95 24.38
CA PHE A 104 2.74 -1.01 25.15
C PHE A 104 1.44 -1.65 25.60
N ASN A 105 0.90 -1.16 26.71
CA ASN A 105 -0.47 -1.48 27.11
C ASN A 105 -1.50 -0.73 26.24
N SER A 106 -2.78 -0.97 26.51
CA SER A 106 -3.90 -0.32 25.81
C SER A 106 -3.98 1.20 26.00
N SER A 107 -3.19 1.77 26.91
CA SER A 107 -3.11 3.20 27.20
C SER A 107 -1.83 3.86 26.67
N LEU A 108 -1.05 3.14 25.83
CA LEU A 108 0.22 3.59 25.23
C LEU A 108 1.32 3.83 26.28
N GLU A 109 1.22 3.18 27.43
CA GLU A 109 2.32 3.13 28.40
C GLU A 109 3.25 1.98 28.03
N LEU A 110 4.56 2.25 28.05
CA LEU A 110 5.58 1.28 27.69
C LEU A 110 5.67 0.18 28.76
N GLU A 111 5.38 -1.06 28.40
CA GLU A 111 5.51 -2.23 29.28
C GLU A 111 6.89 -2.88 29.15
N ALA A 112 7.39 -3.02 27.92
CA ALA A 112 8.69 -3.64 27.64
C ALA A 112 9.32 -3.12 26.34
N SER A 113 10.65 -3.19 26.26
CA SER A 113 11.41 -2.95 25.03
C SER A 113 12.53 -3.97 24.90
N VAL A 114 12.80 -4.39 23.67
CA VAL A 114 13.86 -5.35 23.32
C VAL A 114 14.76 -4.71 22.27
N GLN A 115 16.05 -4.66 22.55
CA GLN A 115 17.04 -4.24 21.57
C GLN A 115 17.28 -5.38 20.58
N THR A 116 17.04 -5.12 19.29
CA THR A 116 17.18 -6.09 18.19
C THR A 116 18.42 -5.83 17.33
N GLY A 117 19.12 -4.71 17.54
CA GLY A 117 20.36 -4.36 16.88
C GLY A 117 21.02 -3.08 17.44
N PRO A 118 22.05 -2.52 16.78
CA PRO A 118 22.72 -3.12 15.62
C PRO A 118 23.40 -4.44 15.99
N VAL A 119 23.67 -5.29 15.00
CA VAL A 119 24.45 -6.53 15.17
C VAL A 119 25.55 -6.57 14.13
N ASP A 120 26.66 -7.25 14.43
CA ASP A 120 27.71 -7.49 13.43
C ASP A 120 27.15 -8.43 12.36
N ASP A 121 26.90 -7.89 11.16
CA ASP A 121 26.33 -8.62 10.03
C ASP A 121 26.96 -8.16 8.72
N SER A 122 26.71 -8.91 7.66
CA SER A 122 27.10 -8.62 6.29
C SER A 122 26.13 -9.30 5.35
N VAL A 123 25.86 -8.68 4.21
CA VAL A 123 25.03 -9.28 3.16
C VAL A 123 25.60 -10.60 2.64
N LEU A 124 26.89 -10.87 2.90
CA LEU A 124 27.57 -12.11 2.56
C LEU A 124 27.44 -13.20 3.63
N CYS A 125 27.04 -12.87 4.87
CA CYS A 125 26.83 -13.85 5.94
C CYS A 125 25.70 -14.81 5.58
N SER A 126 25.81 -16.07 5.98
CA SER A 126 24.64 -16.95 5.99
C SER A 126 23.67 -16.52 7.10
N PRO A 127 22.40 -16.98 7.07
CA PRO A 127 21.42 -16.64 8.11
C PRO A 127 21.81 -17.10 9.52
N SER A 128 22.63 -18.14 9.64
CA SER A 128 23.04 -18.75 10.92
C SER A 128 24.48 -18.43 11.33
N ASP A 129 25.32 -18.05 10.38
CA ASP A 129 26.77 -18.01 10.57
C ASP A 129 27.42 -16.94 9.68
N CYS A 130 28.30 -16.15 10.30
CA CYS A 130 29.15 -15.16 9.63
C CYS A 130 30.65 -15.39 9.89
N THR A 131 31.04 -16.57 10.35
CA THR A 131 32.43 -16.90 10.64
C THR A 131 33.29 -16.80 9.37
N GLY A 132 34.39 -16.03 9.44
CA GLY A 132 35.32 -15.86 8.32
C GLY A 132 34.90 -14.82 7.28
N ILE A 133 33.82 -14.08 7.51
CA ILE A 133 33.38 -12.94 6.71
C ILE A 133 33.59 -11.67 7.53
N GLU A 134 34.06 -10.60 6.89
CA GLU A 134 34.14 -9.29 7.52
C GLU A 134 32.72 -8.74 7.71
N ALA A 135 32.29 -8.68 8.97
CA ALA A 135 31.00 -8.17 9.40
C ALA A 135 31.16 -6.78 10.01
N GLU A 136 30.15 -5.94 9.84
CA GLU A 136 30.12 -4.58 10.38
C GLU A 136 28.85 -4.36 11.21
N PRO A 137 28.88 -3.46 12.21
CA PRO A 137 27.68 -3.10 12.96
C PRO A 137 26.58 -2.60 12.02
N THR A 138 25.55 -3.43 11.83
CA THR A 138 24.48 -3.22 10.87
C THR A 138 23.15 -3.04 11.60
N ASP A 139 22.40 -2.01 11.20
CA ASP A 139 21.05 -1.76 11.72
C ASP A 139 20.08 -2.91 11.39
N ASN A 140 19.34 -3.36 12.39
CA ASN A 140 18.25 -4.29 12.23
C ASN A 140 16.91 -3.56 12.03
N ILE A 141 16.45 -3.49 10.79
CA ILE A 141 15.17 -2.87 10.44
C ILE A 141 14.06 -3.91 10.57
N ASN A 142 13.04 -3.66 11.40
CA ASN A 142 11.87 -4.53 11.43
C ASN A 142 11.14 -4.49 10.07
N LYS A 143 10.97 -5.67 9.45
CA LYS A 143 10.37 -5.89 8.12
C LYS A 143 9.01 -6.55 8.16
N VAL A 144 8.71 -7.29 9.24
CA VAL A 144 7.46 -8.00 9.47
C VAL A 144 7.14 -7.93 10.95
N LEU A 145 5.88 -7.65 11.26
CA LEU A 145 5.34 -7.73 12.61
C LEU A 145 3.90 -8.24 12.55
N VAL A 146 3.67 -9.49 12.98
CA VAL A 146 2.36 -10.15 12.83
C VAL A 146 2.04 -10.98 14.07
N ILE A 147 0.78 -10.96 14.50
CA ILE A 147 0.30 -11.79 15.61
C ILE A 147 -0.22 -13.12 15.06
N ASP A 148 0.31 -14.21 15.61
CA ASP A 148 -0.27 -15.53 15.52
C ASP A 148 -1.14 -15.80 16.75
N TYR A 149 -2.44 -15.50 16.62
CA TYR A 149 -3.41 -15.66 17.70
C TYR A 149 -3.54 -17.11 18.19
N LYS A 150 -3.40 -18.11 17.32
CA LYS A 150 -3.54 -19.52 17.72
C LYS A 150 -2.36 -19.98 18.58
N ALA A 151 -1.13 -19.56 18.24
CA ALA A 151 0.04 -19.86 19.07
C ALA A 151 0.22 -18.88 20.23
N ARG A 152 -0.53 -17.77 20.26
CA ARG A 152 -0.30 -16.62 21.15
C ARG A 152 1.13 -16.10 21.07
N LYS A 153 1.62 -15.90 19.84
CA LYS A 153 2.99 -15.44 19.57
C LYS A 153 2.98 -14.22 18.67
N LEU A 154 3.87 -13.28 18.96
CA LEU A 154 4.25 -12.20 18.06
C LEU A 154 5.39 -12.70 17.17
N ILE A 155 5.26 -12.55 15.86
CA ILE A 155 6.31 -12.88 14.88
C ILE A 155 6.96 -11.57 14.44
N ALA A 156 8.27 -11.46 14.61
CA ALA A 156 9.06 -10.32 14.19
C ALA A 156 10.19 -10.78 13.26
N CYS A 157 10.32 -10.15 12.08
CA CYS A 157 11.42 -10.40 11.16
C CYS A 157 12.26 -9.13 10.97
N GLY A 158 13.57 -9.28 11.00
CA GLY A 158 14.54 -8.19 10.83
C GLY A 158 15.08 -8.08 9.41
N SER A 159 15.94 -7.11 9.14
CA SER A 159 16.73 -7.03 7.89
C SER A 159 18.05 -7.82 7.98
N VAL A 160 18.62 -7.90 9.18
CA VAL A 160 19.86 -8.66 9.43
C VAL A 160 19.62 -10.17 9.38
N HIS A 161 20.69 -10.96 9.37
CA HIS A 161 20.63 -12.42 9.24
C HIS A 161 19.80 -12.85 8.02
N GLN A 162 19.99 -12.15 6.90
CA GLN A 162 19.31 -12.41 5.62
C GLN A 162 17.77 -12.30 5.67
N GLY A 163 17.22 -11.56 6.63
CA GLY A 163 15.78 -11.41 6.76
C GLY A 163 15.12 -12.48 7.63
N ALA A 164 15.83 -13.03 8.61
CA ALA A 164 15.35 -14.07 9.51
C ALA A 164 14.27 -13.56 10.48
N CYS A 165 13.48 -14.50 11.02
CA CYS A 165 12.36 -14.22 11.92
C CYS A 165 12.53 -14.90 13.29
N ARG A 166 11.91 -14.27 14.30
CA ARG A 166 11.82 -14.77 15.68
C ARG A 166 10.38 -14.66 16.17
N ARG A 167 10.03 -15.52 17.14
CA ARG A 167 8.76 -15.43 17.89
C ARG A 167 8.99 -14.90 19.30
N HIS A 168 8.05 -14.09 19.77
CA HIS A 168 7.98 -13.54 21.13
C HIS A 168 6.65 -13.94 21.78
N GLN A 169 6.63 -14.10 23.11
CA GLN A 169 5.37 -14.25 23.84
C GLN A 169 4.56 -12.94 23.76
N LEU A 170 3.24 -13.03 23.64
CA LEU A 170 2.39 -11.84 23.64
C LEU A 170 2.31 -11.15 25.00
N ASP A 171 2.39 -11.90 26.11
CA ASP A 171 2.29 -11.30 27.44
C ASP A 171 3.56 -10.53 27.83
N ASP A 172 4.72 -10.93 27.29
CA ASP A 172 6.01 -10.31 27.55
C ASP A 172 6.96 -10.56 26.37
N ILE A 173 7.20 -9.52 25.56
CA ILE A 173 8.07 -9.62 24.38
C ILE A 173 9.54 -9.91 24.70
N THR A 174 9.98 -9.76 25.96
CA THR A 174 11.36 -10.13 26.36
C THR A 174 11.55 -11.65 26.35
N GLN A 175 10.47 -12.42 26.49
CA GLN A 175 10.45 -13.88 26.38
C GLN A 175 10.38 -14.28 24.90
N GLN A 176 11.56 -14.53 24.32
CA GLN A 176 11.72 -14.81 22.89
C GLN A 176 12.23 -16.23 22.62
N GLU A 177 11.79 -16.81 21.51
CA GLU A 177 12.32 -18.06 20.97
C GLU A 177 13.66 -17.83 20.27
N ALA A 178 14.37 -18.91 19.93
CA ALA A 178 15.58 -18.80 19.11
C ALA A 178 15.26 -18.16 17.75
N LEU A 179 16.21 -17.41 17.20
CA LEU A 179 16.11 -16.94 15.82
C LEU A 179 16.06 -18.16 14.89
N VAL A 180 15.12 -18.17 13.95
CA VAL A 180 15.04 -19.22 12.94
C VAL A 180 15.93 -18.82 11.76
N PRO A 181 17.04 -19.53 11.46
CA PRO A 181 18.01 -19.12 10.47
C PRO A 181 17.55 -19.46 9.04
N ILE A 182 16.38 -18.97 8.65
CA ILE A 182 15.80 -19.11 7.31
C ILE A 182 15.52 -17.70 6.77
N PRO A 183 15.97 -17.35 5.55
CA PRO A 183 15.62 -16.10 4.91
C PRO A 183 14.11 -16.00 4.67
N VAL A 184 13.46 -14.99 5.22
CA VAL A 184 12.01 -14.74 5.06
C VAL A 184 11.75 -13.36 4.46
N ALA A 185 12.30 -12.32 5.07
CA ALA A 185 12.10 -10.93 4.70
C ALA A 185 13.20 -10.38 3.77
N ALA A 186 13.03 -9.14 3.31
CA ALA A 186 14.07 -8.39 2.63
C ALA A 186 15.19 -8.01 3.61
N ASN A 187 16.43 -8.16 3.18
CA ASN A 187 17.61 -7.94 4.03
C ASN A 187 18.19 -6.52 3.94
N ASP A 188 17.41 -5.55 3.44
CA ASP A 188 17.80 -4.15 3.34
C ASP A 188 16.73 -3.23 3.92
N ARG A 189 17.04 -1.93 3.99
CA ARG A 189 16.12 -0.92 4.53
C ARG A 189 14.89 -0.72 3.64
N ASN A 190 15.08 -0.64 2.32
CA ASN A 190 14.09 -0.06 1.41
C ASN A 190 13.22 -1.09 0.68
N SER A 191 13.68 -2.33 0.50
CA SER A 191 12.89 -3.33 -0.21
C SER A 191 11.76 -3.82 0.70
N SER A 192 10.54 -3.92 0.16
CA SER A 192 9.35 -4.25 0.96
C SER A 192 9.29 -5.72 1.35
N THR A 193 8.63 -5.97 2.47
CA THR A 193 8.12 -7.29 2.83
C THR A 193 6.74 -7.07 3.44
N HIS A 194 5.74 -7.79 2.96
CA HIS A 194 4.41 -7.80 3.55
C HIS A 194 4.07 -9.23 3.95
N ALA A 195 3.49 -9.39 5.14
CA ALA A 195 3.10 -10.71 5.62
C ALA A 195 1.83 -10.65 6.46
N PHE A 196 1.02 -11.70 6.36
CA PHE A 196 -0.19 -11.88 7.16
C PHE A 196 -0.45 -13.36 7.42
N VAL A 197 -1.10 -13.67 8.54
CA VAL A 197 -1.56 -15.04 8.83
C VAL A 197 -2.92 -15.25 8.17
N GLY A 198 -3.05 -16.34 7.42
CA GLY A 198 -4.29 -16.68 6.74
C GLY A 198 -4.57 -18.19 6.73
N PRO A 199 -5.78 -18.59 6.32
CA PRO A 199 -6.15 -19.99 6.18
C PRO A 199 -5.46 -20.61 4.97
N SER A 200 -5.22 -21.92 5.03
CA SER A 200 -4.85 -22.72 3.87
C SER A 200 -5.58 -24.07 3.89
N HIS A 201 -5.90 -24.58 2.71
CA HIS A 201 -6.62 -25.83 2.50
C HIS A 201 -5.79 -26.81 1.67
N TYR A 202 -4.46 -26.78 1.84
CA TYR A 202 -3.52 -27.59 1.07
C TYR A 202 -3.70 -29.09 1.31
N HIS A 203 -3.98 -29.51 2.55
CA HIS A 203 -4.14 -30.93 2.90
C HIS A 203 -5.61 -31.38 2.88
N GLY A 204 -6.44 -30.77 2.01
CA GLY A 204 -7.84 -31.12 1.85
C GLY A 204 -8.72 -30.64 3.01
N ARG A 205 -9.42 -31.57 3.69
CA ARG A 205 -10.56 -31.26 4.59
C ARG A 205 -10.19 -30.51 5.87
N SER A 206 -8.92 -30.47 6.28
CA SER A 206 -8.52 -29.73 7.48
C SER A 206 -7.92 -28.38 7.08
N ALA A 207 -8.57 -27.29 7.50
CA ALA A 207 -8.02 -25.96 7.38
C ALA A 207 -6.77 -25.84 8.28
N SER A 208 -5.64 -25.56 7.67
CA SER A 208 -4.42 -25.15 8.35
C SER A 208 -4.27 -23.64 8.28
N ARG A 209 -3.25 -23.11 8.94
CA ARG A 209 -2.90 -21.69 8.94
C ARG A 209 -1.48 -21.55 8.48
N VAL A 210 -1.22 -20.52 7.70
CA VAL A 210 0.09 -20.27 7.11
C VAL A 210 0.44 -18.80 7.23
N LEU A 211 1.72 -18.51 7.19
CA LEU A 211 2.21 -17.15 7.03
C LEU A 211 2.36 -16.90 5.52
N TYR A 212 1.47 -16.10 4.97
CA TYR A 212 1.65 -15.57 3.62
C TYR A 212 2.71 -14.49 3.67
N VAL A 213 3.75 -14.60 2.85
CA VAL A 213 4.86 -13.64 2.80
C VAL A 213 5.12 -13.24 1.36
N ALA A 214 5.21 -11.94 1.13
CA ALA A 214 5.60 -11.36 -0.15
C ALA A 214 6.79 -10.43 0.04
N THR A 215 7.88 -10.66 -0.69
CA THR A 215 9.18 -10.04 -0.44
C THR A 215 9.81 -9.54 -1.71
N THR A 216 10.21 -8.26 -1.72
CA THR A 216 10.99 -7.67 -2.81
C THR A 216 12.41 -8.21 -2.81
N ASN A 217 12.96 -8.53 -3.98
CA ASN A 217 14.37 -8.88 -4.12
C ASN A 217 15.25 -7.64 -3.85
N SER A 218 16.02 -7.66 -2.77
CA SER A 218 16.94 -6.57 -2.41
C SER A 218 18.15 -6.46 -3.35
N ARG A 219 18.48 -7.56 -4.05
CA ARG A 219 19.69 -7.72 -4.90
C ARG A 219 20.99 -7.73 -4.10
N GLN A 220 20.91 -8.03 -2.81
CA GLN A 220 22.05 -7.98 -1.89
C GLN A 220 22.41 -9.36 -1.36
N GLY A 221 23.62 -9.80 -1.68
CA GLY A 221 24.17 -11.07 -1.22
C GLY A 221 23.66 -12.29 -1.98
N PRO A 222 24.26 -13.47 -1.74
CA PRO A 222 23.97 -14.69 -2.49
C PRO A 222 22.69 -15.42 -2.02
N TYR A 223 22.14 -15.06 -0.87
CA TYR A 223 21.03 -15.79 -0.24
C TYR A 223 19.64 -15.32 -0.69
N ARG A 224 19.55 -14.30 -1.55
CA ARG A 224 18.24 -13.77 -2.00
C ARG A 224 17.45 -14.76 -2.84
N ASP A 225 18.11 -15.70 -3.48
CA ASP A 225 17.49 -16.77 -4.27
C ASP A 225 16.67 -17.75 -3.41
N MET A 226 16.90 -17.75 -2.10
CA MET A 226 16.13 -18.55 -1.13
C MET A 226 14.85 -17.86 -0.67
N VAL A 227 14.62 -16.60 -1.06
CA VAL A 227 13.42 -15.84 -0.69
C VAL A 227 12.53 -15.64 -1.91
N PRO A 228 11.41 -16.40 -2.01
CA PRO A 228 10.47 -16.23 -3.11
C PRO A 228 9.82 -14.85 -3.10
N SER A 229 9.32 -14.45 -4.27
CA SER A 229 8.54 -13.23 -4.44
C SER A 229 7.25 -13.26 -3.61
N ILE A 230 6.53 -14.38 -3.65
CA ILE A 230 5.34 -14.64 -2.80
C ILE A 230 5.37 -16.11 -2.39
N CYS A 231 5.10 -16.44 -1.13
CA CYS A 231 5.02 -17.82 -0.66
C CYS A 231 4.13 -18.00 0.58
N SER A 232 3.74 -19.25 0.83
CA SER A 232 3.15 -19.70 2.09
C SER A 232 4.20 -20.40 2.94
N ARG A 233 4.34 -19.97 4.20
CA ARG A 233 5.30 -20.54 5.16
C ARG A 233 4.61 -21.20 6.34
N SER A 234 5.22 -22.28 6.85
CA SER A 234 4.70 -23.02 8.00
C SER A 234 4.75 -22.17 9.28
N LEU A 235 3.68 -22.28 10.07
CA LEU A 235 3.59 -21.70 11.42
C LEU A 235 3.64 -22.78 12.52
N GLU A 236 3.63 -24.05 12.13
CA GLU A 236 3.66 -25.22 13.00
C GLU A 236 5.06 -25.82 12.88
N GLY A 237 5.97 -25.45 13.77
CA GLY A 237 7.34 -25.99 13.77
C GLY A 237 7.31 -27.48 14.11
N ARG A 238 7.44 -28.34 13.09
CA ARG A 238 7.47 -29.80 13.20
C ARG A 238 8.77 -30.33 12.62
N SER A 239 9.11 -31.59 12.92
CA SER A 239 10.37 -32.20 12.46
C SER A 239 10.46 -32.30 10.93
N ASP A 240 9.33 -32.44 10.25
CA ASP A 240 9.18 -32.54 8.80
C ASP A 240 8.92 -31.19 8.10
N GLN A 241 8.43 -30.19 8.84
CA GLN A 241 8.23 -28.83 8.36
C GLN A 241 8.70 -27.82 9.43
N PRO A 242 9.95 -27.33 9.33
CA PRO A 242 10.47 -26.34 10.25
C PRO A 242 9.62 -25.06 10.26
N LEU A 243 9.66 -24.33 11.37
CA LEU A 243 8.99 -23.05 11.49
C LEU A 243 9.50 -22.09 10.38
N PHE A 244 8.57 -21.38 9.73
CA PHE A 244 8.84 -20.48 8.60
C PHE A 244 9.43 -21.11 7.33
N ALA A 245 9.55 -22.45 7.26
CA ALA A 245 9.88 -23.12 6.00
C ALA A 245 8.75 -22.91 4.98
N ILE A 246 9.11 -22.84 3.69
CA ILE A 246 8.14 -22.80 2.60
C ILE A 246 7.37 -24.12 2.59
N ILE A 247 6.05 -24.06 2.42
CA ILE A 247 5.24 -25.27 2.37
C ILE A 247 5.49 -26.00 1.06
N GLU A 248 5.94 -27.24 1.18
CA GLU A 248 6.16 -28.16 0.07
C GLU A 248 5.31 -29.41 0.33
N GLN A 249 4.41 -29.71 -0.60
CA GLN A 249 3.62 -30.95 -0.57
C GLN A 249 4.24 -32.04 -1.42
N SER A 250 4.90 -31.66 -2.50
CA SER A 250 5.66 -32.54 -3.39
C SER A 250 6.69 -31.71 -4.15
N PHE A 251 7.59 -32.38 -4.86
CA PHE A 251 8.61 -31.74 -5.70
C PHE A 251 8.02 -30.75 -6.73
N SER A 252 6.81 -31.00 -7.23
CA SER A 252 6.11 -30.13 -8.19
C SER A 252 5.09 -29.19 -7.54
N ALA A 253 4.83 -29.33 -6.25
CA ALA A 253 3.84 -28.56 -5.50
C ALA A 253 4.50 -27.86 -4.30
N THR A 254 5.17 -26.76 -4.60
CA THR A 254 5.72 -25.83 -3.61
C THR A 254 4.89 -24.55 -3.62
N ALA A 255 4.49 -24.09 -2.44
CA ALA A 255 3.58 -22.97 -2.26
C ALA A 255 4.31 -21.62 -2.43
N ARG A 256 4.82 -21.35 -3.64
CA ARG A 256 5.59 -20.15 -3.96
C ARG A 256 5.45 -19.69 -5.41
N VAL A 257 5.76 -18.42 -5.62
CA VAL A 257 5.94 -17.74 -6.91
C VAL A 257 7.27 -17.00 -6.88
N ASP A 258 8.03 -17.13 -7.97
CA ASP A 258 9.33 -16.50 -8.14
C ASP A 258 9.37 -15.75 -9.47
N ILE A 259 9.98 -14.57 -9.45
CA ILE A 259 10.33 -13.86 -10.67
C ILE A 259 11.53 -14.57 -11.32
N ALA A 260 11.49 -14.72 -12.63
CA ALA A 260 12.49 -15.46 -13.38
C ALA A 260 13.92 -14.90 -13.15
N ASN A 261 14.86 -15.82 -12.94
CA ASN A 261 16.23 -15.50 -12.51
C ASN A 261 16.96 -14.49 -13.39
N HIS A 262 16.68 -14.46 -14.70
CA HIS A 262 17.36 -13.57 -15.65
C HIS A 262 16.82 -12.12 -15.65
N ILE A 263 15.72 -11.84 -14.95
CA ILE A 263 15.11 -10.50 -14.85
C ILE A 263 14.87 -10.01 -13.42
N LYS A 264 14.96 -10.88 -12.40
CA LYS A 264 14.64 -10.57 -10.99
C LYS A 264 15.43 -9.42 -10.38
N ASP A 265 16.58 -9.06 -10.95
CA ASP A 265 17.39 -7.93 -10.48
C ASP A 265 16.94 -6.58 -11.06
N TYR A 266 16.11 -6.61 -12.11
CA TYR A 266 15.60 -5.43 -12.80
C TYR A 266 14.09 -5.24 -12.57
N TYR A 267 13.32 -6.33 -12.68
CA TYR A 267 11.89 -6.32 -12.47
C TYR A 267 11.59 -6.52 -10.98
N LEU A 268 11.62 -5.42 -10.25
CA LEU A 268 11.31 -5.39 -8.82
C LEU A 268 9.82 -5.13 -8.59
N VAL A 269 9.27 -5.81 -7.59
CA VAL A 269 7.87 -5.69 -7.17
C VAL A 269 7.85 -5.14 -5.75
N HIS A 270 7.14 -4.03 -5.54
CA HIS A 270 6.88 -3.46 -4.22
C HIS A 270 5.56 -4.01 -3.69
N TYR A 271 5.59 -4.61 -2.50
CA TYR A 271 4.42 -5.24 -1.86
C TYR A 271 3.84 -4.27 -0.84
N VAL A 272 2.63 -3.79 -1.10
CA VAL A 272 1.99 -2.71 -0.31
C VAL A 272 1.08 -3.30 0.76
N TYR A 273 0.21 -4.23 0.37
CA TYR A 273 -0.82 -4.79 1.25
C TYR A 273 -1.14 -6.24 0.88
N GLY A 274 -1.70 -6.98 1.82
CA GLY A 274 -2.11 -8.36 1.65
C GLY A 274 -3.23 -8.73 2.61
N PHE A 275 -4.17 -9.53 2.12
CA PHE A 275 -5.34 -9.96 2.89
C PHE A 275 -5.87 -11.28 2.33
N HIS A 276 -6.82 -11.88 3.04
CA HIS A 276 -7.56 -13.03 2.53
C HIS A 276 -9.06 -12.78 2.65
N THR A 277 -9.80 -13.32 1.69
CA THR A 277 -11.27 -13.40 1.75
C THR A 277 -11.69 -14.77 1.26
N GLU A 278 -12.46 -15.47 2.09
CA GLU A 278 -13.09 -16.76 1.76
C GLU A 278 -12.09 -17.80 1.26
N HIS A 279 -11.89 -17.87 -0.06
CA HIS A 279 -11.12 -18.88 -0.76
C HIS A 279 -9.78 -18.38 -1.30
N PHE A 280 -9.50 -17.08 -1.22
CA PHE A 280 -8.35 -16.47 -1.88
C PHE A 280 -7.47 -15.68 -0.91
N ALA A 281 -6.17 -15.69 -1.21
CA ALA A 281 -5.18 -14.77 -0.66
C ALA A 281 -4.79 -13.75 -1.74
N TYR A 282 -4.79 -12.47 -1.37
CA TYR A 282 -4.52 -11.35 -2.26
C TYR A 282 -3.26 -10.60 -1.85
N PHE A 283 -2.56 -10.05 -2.83
CA PHE A 283 -1.38 -9.22 -2.64
C PHE A 283 -1.48 -8.00 -3.55
N ALA A 284 -1.55 -6.81 -2.97
CA ALA A 284 -1.54 -5.56 -3.70
C ALA A 284 -0.09 -5.10 -3.91
N THR A 285 0.27 -4.86 -5.16
CA THR A 285 1.65 -4.61 -5.58
C THR A 285 1.78 -3.36 -6.43
N VAL A 286 2.96 -2.74 -6.38
CA VAL A 286 3.39 -1.71 -7.32
C VAL A 286 4.61 -2.24 -8.06
N GLN A 287 4.53 -2.31 -9.38
CA GLN A 287 5.57 -2.92 -10.21
C GLN A 287 5.61 -2.25 -11.58
N ARG A 288 6.65 -2.52 -12.36
CA ARG A 288 6.78 -1.96 -13.71
C ARG A 288 5.62 -2.45 -14.59
N LYS A 289 5.11 -1.56 -15.44
CA LYS A 289 4.02 -1.89 -16.36
C LYS A 289 4.42 -3.00 -17.34
N SER A 290 5.68 -3.00 -17.77
CA SER A 290 6.28 -4.04 -18.60
C SER A 290 7.52 -4.64 -17.92
N HIS A 291 7.71 -5.95 -18.07
CA HIS A 291 8.93 -6.63 -17.65
C HIS A 291 10.10 -6.43 -18.63
N LEU A 292 9.82 -5.94 -19.84
CA LEU A 292 10.82 -5.68 -20.87
C LEU A 292 11.59 -4.40 -20.58
N ARG A 293 12.92 -4.47 -20.61
CA ARG A 293 13.79 -3.31 -20.35
C ARG A 293 13.57 -2.15 -21.32
N ALA A 294 13.28 -2.47 -22.59
CA ALA A 294 13.04 -1.47 -23.62
C ALA A 294 11.76 -0.64 -23.39
N SER A 295 10.90 -1.06 -22.45
CA SER A 295 9.61 -0.42 -22.15
C SER A 295 9.60 0.27 -20.78
N GLU A 296 10.77 0.64 -20.25
CA GLU A 296 10.92 1.33 -18.96
C GLU A 296 10.11 2.63 -18.88
N GLU A 297 9.98 3.36 -19.99
CA GLU A 297 9.25 4.62 -20.08
C GLU A 297 7.73 4.46 -19.85
N LEU A 298 7.19 3.24 -19.92
CA LEU A 298 5.78 2.98 -19.58
C LEU A 298 5.50 3.14 -18.08
N GLY A 299 6.54 3.23 -17.26
CA GLY A 299 6.44 3.49 -15.83
C GLY A 299 5.90 2.32 -15.01
N TYR A 300 5.29 2.66 -13.88
CA TYR A 300 4.81 1.72 -12.87
C TYR A 300 3.28 1.67 -12.84
N VAL A 301 2.77 0.54 -12.38
CA VAL A 301 1.34 0.24 -12.27
C VAL A 301 1.08 -0.51 -10.97
N SER A 302 -0.09 -0.27 -10.40
CA SER A 302 -0.59 -1.06 -9.27
C SER A 302 -1.30 -2.31 -9.79
N ARG A 303 -1.01 -3.47 -9.20
CA ARG A 303 -1.72 -4.72 -9.49
C ARG A 303 -2.25 -5.37 -8.23
N LEU A 304 -3.31 -6.13 -8.37
CA LEU A 304 -3.78 -7.06 -7.37
C LEU A 304 -3.44 -8.47 -7.87
N ALA A 305 -2.61 -9.17 -7.11
CA ALA A 305 -2.34 -10.58 -7.30
C ALA A 305 -3.27 -11.41 -6.42
N ARG A 306 -3.62 -12.62 -6.88
CA ARG A 306 -4.50 -13.54 -6.17
C ARG A 306 -4.05 -14.98 -6.35
N VAL A 307 -4.17 -15.79 -5.30
CA VAL A 307 -3.97 -17.25 -5.32
C VAL A 307 -5.06 -17.94 -4.50
N CYS A 308 -5.47 -19.13 -4.91
CA CYS A 308 -6.39 -19.94 -4.12
C CYS A 308 -5.71 -20.46 -2.85
N THR A 309 -6.40 -20.35 -1.72
CA THR A 309 -5.94 -20.89 -0.42
C THR A 309 -5.89 -22.43 -0.41
N SER A 310 -6.58 -23.08 -1.36
CA SER A 310 -6.55 -24.53 -1.58
C SER A 310 -5.44 -24.98 -2.53
N ASP A 311 -4.67 -24.07 -3.14
CA ASP A 311 -3.66 -24.39 -4.16
C ASP A 311 -2.25 -24.46 -3.56
N PRO A 312 -1.71 -25.67 -3.29
CA PRO A 312 -0.39 -25.85 -2.70
C PRO A 312 0.76 -25.60 -3.67
N ALA A 313 0.48 -25.46 -4.98
CA ALA A 313 1.49 -25.27 -6.02
C ALA A 313 1.51 -23.83 -6.58
N TYR A 314 0.60 -22.97 -6.11
CA TYR A 314 0.40 -21.61 -6.62
C TYR A 314 0.19 -21.59 -8.15
N SER A 315 -0.37 -22.66 -8.71
CA SER A 315 -0.69 -22.79 -10.13
C SER A 315 -1.82 -21.85 -10.59
N THR A 316 -2.64 -21.37 -9.64
CA THR A 316 -3.75 -20.43 -9.80
C THR A 316 -3.34 -18.96 -9.69
N TYR A 317 -2.04 -18.67 -9.60
CA TYR A 317 -1.55 -17.31 -9.40
C TYR A 317 -1.92 -16.38 -10.57
N THR A 318 -2.76 -15.37 -10.30
CA THR A 318 -3.21 -14.40 -11.31
C THR A 318 -2.97 -12.97 -10.83
N GLU A 319 -2.60 -12.09 -11.75
CA GLU A 319 -2.47 -10.66 -11.49
C GLU A 319 -3.41 -9.85 -12.38
N VAL A 320 -4.06 -8.84 -11.83
CA VAL A 320 -4.88 -7.89 -12.59
C VAL A 320 -4.52 -6.46 -12.19
N THR A 321 -4.51 -5.55 -13.15
CA THR A 321 -4.19 -4.13 -12.89
C THR A 321 -5.30 -3.46 -12.07
N LEU A 322 -4.92 -2.74 -11.01
CA LEU A 322 -5.80 -1.82 -10.28
C LEU A 322 -5.66 -0.42 -10.88
N GLN A 323 -6.76 0.18 -11.29
CA GLN A 323 -6.77 1.51 -11.89
C GLN A 323 -7.67 2.45 -11.10
N CYS A 324 -7.07 3.52 -10.56
CA CYS A 324 -7.78 4.57 -9.82
C CYS A 324 -7.77 5.86 -10.65
N LEU A 325 -8.93 6.25 -11.17
CA LEU A 325 -9.07 7.39 -12.07
C LEU A 325 -9.68 8.60 -11.37
N GLY A 326 -9.03 9.75 -11.49
CA GLY A 326 -9.58 11.03 -11.06
C GLY A 326 -10.76 11.49 -11.92
N PRO A 327 -11.56 12.46 -11.44
CA PRO A 327 -12.63 13.08 -12.23
C PRO A 327 -12.15 13.71 -13.54
N ASP A 328 -10.88 14.13 -13.58
CA ASP A 328 -10.19 14.70 -14.74
C ASP A 328 -9.54 13.64 -15.66
N GLY A 329 -9.70 12.35 -15.34
CA GLY A 329 -9.05 11.24 -16.04
C GLY A 329 -7.58 11.04 -15.66
N THR A 330 -7.05 11.75 -14.64
CA THR A 330 -5.71 11.47 -14.11
C THR A 330 -5.65 10.04 -13.57
N ASP A 331 -4.64 9.28 -14.01
CA ASP A 331 -4.34 7.94 -13.48
C ASP A 331 -3.47 8.05 -12.23
N TYR A 332 -4.04 7.66 -11.08
CA TYR A 332 -3.32 7.54 -9.82
C TYR A 332 -2.75 6.12 -9.76
N ASN A 333 -1.60 5.92 -10.38
CA ASN A 333 -1.06 4.62 -10.73
C ASN A 333 -0.31 3.90 -9.59
N LEU A 334 0.09 4.60 -8.52
CA LEU A 334 0.89 4.02 -7.43
C LEU A 334 0.04 3.86 -6.16
N LEU A 335 -0.24 2.62 -5.76
CA LEU A 335 -0.85 2.29 -4.48
C LEU A 335 0.14 2.56 -3.33
N THR A 336 -0.34 3.17 -2.25
CA THR A 336 0.47 3.55 -1.07
C THR A 336 0.05 2.84 0.20
N ASP A 337 -1.24 2.59 0.37
CA ASP A 337 -1.81 1.72 1.40
C ASP A 337 -3.17 1.20 0.93
N ALA A 338 -3.67 0.13 1.53
CA ALA A 338 -4.98 -0.42 1.24
C ALA A 338 -5.60 -1.09 2.47
N GLY A 339 -6.93 -1.25 2.45
CA GLY A 339 -7.69 -1.89 3.51
C GLY A 339 -8.97 -2.47 2.97
N VAL A 340 -9.52 -3.48 3.65
CA VAL A 340 -10.82 -4.07 3.28
C VAL A 340 -11.84 -3.69 4.34
N MET A 341 -13.00 -3.23 3.92
CA MET A 341 -14.11 -2.87 4.80
C MET A 341 -15.40 -3.56 4.37
N VAL A 342 -16.38 -3.58 5.27
CA VAL A 342 -17.77 -3.92 4.95
C VAL A 342 -18.47 -2.63 4.54
N ALA A 343 -19.12 -2.63 3.38
CA ALA A 343 -19.87 -1.48 2.89
C ALA A 343 -21.02 -1.14 3.84
N GLY A 344 -21.11 0.14 4.20
CA GLY A 344 -22.31 0.75 4.77
C GLY A 344 -23.36 0.94 3.68
N GLU A 345 -24.54 1.44 4.04
CA GLU A 345 -25.70 1.56 3.15
C GLU A 345 -25.40 2.43 1.93
N ASP A 346 -24.83 3.62 2.13
CA ASP A 346 -24.53 4.55 1.03
C ASP A 346 -23.61 3.94 -0.04
N VAL A 347 -22.59 3.19 0.40
CA VAL A 347 -21.62 2.55 -0.49
C VAL A 347 -22.21 1.27 -1.10
N ALA A 348 -22.97 0.51 -0.32
CA ALA A 348 -23.59 -0.72 -0.78
C ALA A 348 -24.63 -0.44 -1.88
N ASP A 349 -25.47 0.57 -1.70
CA ASP A 349 -26.50 0.96 -2.67
C ASP A 349 -25.89 1.39 -4.02
N GLU A 350 -24.84 2.22 -4.01
CA GLU A 350 -24.18 2.67 -5.25
C GLU A 350 -23.45 1.52 -5.96
N LEU A 351 -22.87 0.58 -5.20
CA LEU A 351 -22.15 -0.58 -5.74
C LEU A 351 -23.07 -1.79 -6.02
N GLY A 352 -24.37 -1.70 -5.73
CA GLY A 352 -25.31 -2.81 -5.89
C GLY A 352 -24.99 -4.02 -4.99
N LEU A 353 -24.46 -3.78 -3.80
CA LEU A 353 -24.11 -4.79 -2.81
C LEU A 353 -25.25 -4.99 -1.82
N GLU A 354 -25.49 -6.22 -1.37
CA GLU A 354 -26.46 -6.47 -0.29
C GLU A 354 -25.84 -6.07 1.07
N PRO A 355 -26.39 -5.06 1.78
CA PRO A 355 -25.81 -4.61 3.05
C PRO A 355 -25.74 -5.72 4.09
N GLY A 356 -24.60 -5.86 4.77
CA GLY A 356 -24.41 -6.86 5.83
C GLY A 356 -24.16 -8.30 5.34
N SER A 357 -24.14 -8.54 4.03
CA SER A 357 -23.71 -9.81 3.44
C SER A 357 -22.19 -9.98 3.46
N SER A 358 -21.68 -11.21 3.32
CA SER A 358 -20.24 -11.48 3.09
C SER A 358 -19.71 -10.78 1.84
N ASP A 359 -20.58 -10.57 0.85
CA ASP A 359 -20.27 -10.04 -0.47
C ASP A 359 -20.19 -8.49 -0.47
N SER A 360 -20.65 -7.85 0.60
CA SER A 360 -20.57 -6.40 0.79
C SER A 360 -19.16 -5.87 1.09
N ARG A 361 -18.12 -6.69 0.90
CA ARG A 361 -16.74 -6.28 1.13
C ARG A 361 -16.23 -5.37 0.01
N VAL A 362 -15.53 -4.32 0.40
CA VAL A 362 -14.95 -3.33 -0.50
C VAL A 362 -13.47 -3.17 -0.16
N LEU A 363 -12.62 -3.30 -1.18
CA LEU A 363 -11.22 -2.94 -1.11
C LEU A 363 -11.10 -1.42 -1.29
N VAL A 364 -10.56 -0.74 -0.29
CA VAL A 364 -10.24 0.69 -0.33
C VAL A 364 -8.74 0.82 -0.57
N GLY A 365 -8.35 1.59 -1.58
CA GLY A 365 -6.94 1.86 -1.89
C GLY A 365 -6.63 3.36 -1.88
N LEU A 366 -5.48 3.70 -1.31
CA LEU A 366 -4.88 5.03 -1.37
C LEU A 366 -3.88 5.06 -2.52
N PHE A 367 -4.11 5.91 -3.51
CA PHE A 367 -3.27 6.01 -4.69
C PHE A 367 -2.63 7.38 -4.83
N VAL A 368 -1.44 7.42 -5.41
CA VAL A 368 -0.74 8.64 -5.76
C VAL A 368 -0.38 8.61 -7.24
N ALA A 369 -0.50 9.75 -7.90
CA ALA A 369 0.01 9.89 -9.27
C ALA A 369 1.54 9.92 -9.20
N SER A 370 2.22 9.11 -10.01
CA SER A 370 3.68 9.14 -10.07
C SER A 370 4.19 10.50 -10.53
N ALA A 371 5.32 10.95 -9.96
CA ALA A 371 5.93 12.23 -10.34
C ALA A 371 6.53 12.19 -11.76
N ASP A 372 6.96 11.00 -12.18
CA ASP A 372 7.56 10.68 -13.47
C ASP A 372 7.28 9.19 -13.79
N HIS A 373 8.10 8.55 -14.63
CA HIS A 373 8.01 7.13 -14.95
C HIS A 373 8.61 6.22 -13.85
N THR A 374 8.91 6.74 -12.66
CA THR A 374 9.44 5.98 -11.51
C THR A 374 8.39 5.75 -10.42
N THR A 375 8.78 5.08 -9.34
CA THR A 375 7.96 4.90 -8.13
C THR A 375 7.94 6.13 -7.22
N ARG A 376 8.52 7.26 -7.64
CA ARG A 376 8.52 8.49 -6.84
C ARG A 376 7.09 9.03 -6.74
N PRO A 377 6.53 9.16 -5.52
CA PRO A 377 5.18 9.68 -5.34
C PRO A 377 5.12 11.15 -5.76
N GLY A 378 4.10 11.51 -6.53
CA GLY A 378 3.74 12.90 -6.77
C GLY A 378 3.01 13.51 -5.56
N ARG A 379 2.49 14.73 -5.75
CA ARG A 379 1.72 15.47 -4.73
C ARG A 379 0.21 15.25 -4.81
N ARG A 380 -0.25 14.57 -5.86
CA ARG A 380 -1.66 14.31 -6.12
C ARG A 380 -2.00 12.90 -5.66
N SER A 381 -3.00 12.78 -4.80
CA SER A 381 -3.49 11.50 -4.29
C SER A 381 -4.98 11.34 -4.49
N ALA A 382 -5.45 10.10 -4.45
CA ALA A 382 -6.85 9.73 -4.57
C ALA A 382 -7.19 8.54 -3.67
N VAL A 383 -8.45 8.47 -3.27
CA VAL A 383 -9.03 7.30 -2.60
C VAL A 383 -9.97 6.63 -3.59
N CYS A 384 -9.77 5.34 -3.87
CA CYS A 384 -10.65 4.54 -4.72
C CYS A 384 -11.20 3.34 -3.97
N LEU A 385 -12.47 3.01 -4.26
CA LEU A 385 -13.20 1.88 -3.68
C LEU A 385 -13.45 0.85 -4.79
N PHE A 386 -13.20 -0.42 -4.50
CA PHE A 386 -13.41 -1.53 -5.42
C PHE A 386 -14.27 -2.59 -4.72
N ALA A 387 -15.47 -2.83 -5.22
CA ALA A 387 -16.31 -3.93 -4.73
C ALA A 387 -15.57 -5.26 -4.93
N MET A 388 -15.52 -6.10 -3.90
CA MET A 388 -14.85 -7.40 -4.02
C MET A 388 -15.57 -8.31 -5.02
N THR A 389 -16.89 -8.16 -5.19
CA THR A 389 -17.66 -8.83 -6.25
C THR A 389 -17.15 -8.48 -7.65
N ASP A 390 -16.93 -7.20 -7.94
CA ASP A 390 -16.39 -6.72 -9.22
C ASP A 390 -14.93 -7.16 -9.41
N VAL A 391 -14.12 -7.14 -8.34
CA VAL A 391 -12.74 -7.65 -8.36
C VAL A 391 -12.75 -9.12 -8.80
N GLU A 392 -13.58 -9.95 -8.17
CA GLU A 392 -13.70 -11.37 -8.48
C GLU A 392 -14.23 -11.63 -9.89
N GLN A 393 -15.21 -10.83 -10.34
CA GLN A 393 -15.70 -10.88 -11.70
C GLN A 393 -14.60 -10.56 -12.71
N LYS A 394 -13.75 -9.55 -12.44
CA LYS A 394 -12.64 -9.18 -13.32
C LYS A 394 -11.54 -10.22 -13.39
N PHE A 395 -11.21 -10.89 -12.27
CA PHE A 395 -10.31 -12.03 -12.32
C PHE A 395 -10.89 -13.15 -13.18
N THR A 396 -12.17 -13.48 -12.98
CA THR A 396 -12.88 -14.53 -13.71
C THR A 396 -12.95 -14.22 -15.21
N GLU A 397 -13.29 -12.99 -15.58
CA GLU A 397 -13.31 -12.48 -16.95
C GLU A 397 -11.94 -12.66 -17.62
N ASN A 398 -10.85 -12.25 -16.95
CA ASN A 398 -9.51 -12.38 -17.49
C ASN A 398 -9.11 -13.84 -17.75
N VAL A 399 -9.44 -14.75 -16.83
CA VAL A 399 -9.20 -16.18 -17.01
C VAL A 399 -10.02 -16.72 -18.18
N HIS A 400 -11.31 -16.39 -18.27
CA HIS A 400 -12.16 -16.85 -19.38
C HIS A 400 -11.67 -16.35 -20.74
N MET A 401 -11.19 -15.11 -20.84
CA MET A 401 -10.60 -14.59 -22.08
C MET A 401 -9.41 -15.44 -22.55
N CYS A 402 -8.64 -16.00 -21.63
CA CYS A 402 -7.52 -16.88 -21.96
C CYS A 402 -8.03 -18.23 -22.50
N TYR A 403 -8.99 -18.86 -21.82
CA TYR A 403 -9.50 -20.17 -22.22
C TYR A 403 -10.43 -20.16 -23.44
N ASN A 404 -11.11 -19.05 -23.72
CA ASN A 404 -11.99 -18.94 -24.89
C ASN A 404 -11.25 -18.44 -26.15
N GLY A 405 -9.96 -18.10 -26.03
CA GLY A 405 -9.13 -17.64 -27.14
C GLY A 405 -9.23 -16.15 -27.47
N SER A 406 -9.92 -15.34 -26.65
CA SER A 406 -9.96 -13.88 -26.81
C SER A 406 -8.59 -13.24 -26.59
N VAL A 407 -7.78 -13.82 -25.70
CA VAL A 407 -6.35 -13.52 -25.57
C VAL A 407 -5.55 -14.80 -25.81
N LEU A 408 -4.48 -14.67 -26.60
CA LEU A 408 -3.65 -15.81 -26.98
C LEU A 408 -2.52 -16.08 -25.97
N THR A 409 -2.14 -15.06 -25.19
CA THR A 409 -1.00 -15.12 -24.28
C THR A 409 -1.44 -14.90 -22.84
N ARG A 410 -0.73 -15.58 -21.93
CA ARG A 410 -0.88 -15.42 -20.48
C ARG A 410 -0.21 -14.15 -19.96
N ASN A 411 0.68 -13.54 -20.75
CA ASN A 411 1.43 -12.32 -20.42
C ASN A 411 2.17 -12.39 -19.05
N MET A 412 2.64 -13.59 -18.70
CA MET A 412 3.19 -13.94 -17.39
C MET A 412 4.63 -14.46 -17.49
N ASP A 413 5.34 -14.09 -18.56
CA ASP A 413 6.67 -14.61 -18.93
C ASP A 413 7.71 -14.44 -17.81
N TYR A 414 7.53 -13.40 -16.98
CA TYR A 414 8.40 -13.10 -15.84
C TYR A 414 8.22 -14.05 -14.65
N ILE A 415 7.18 -14.90 -14.62
CA ILE A 415 6.93 -15.92 -13.58
C ILE A 415 6.77 -17.32 -14.21
N ALA A 416 5.98 -17.45 -15.28
CA ALA A 416 5.63 -18.71 -15.92
C ALA A 416 6.67 -19.21 -16.93
N GLY A 417 7.73 -18.42 -17.21
CA GLY A 417 8.86 -18.83 -18.03
C GLY A 417 8.49 -19.05 -19.50
N SER A 418 8.48 -20.32 -19.93
CA SER A 418 8.26 -20.72 -21.34
C SER A 418 6.80 -21.00 -21.69
N ILE A 419 5.91 -21.15 -20.70
CA ILE A 419 4.48 -21.40 -20.93
C ILE A 419 3.75 -20.06 -21.00
N ASN A 420 3.84 -19.44 -22.17
CA ASN A 420 3.25 -18.11 -22.39
C ASN A 420 1.91 -18.17 -23.10
N GLN A 421 1.53 -19.31 -23.67
CA GLN A 421 0.29 -19.46 -24.43
C GLN A 421 -0.87 -19.86 -23.52
N CYS A 422 -2.04 -19.30 -23.84
CA CYS A 422 -3.29 -19.76 -23.25
C CYS A 422 -3.63 -21.20 -23.68
N PRO A 423 -4.39 -21.94 -22.86
CA PRO A 423 -4.91 -23.25 -23.27
C PRO A 423 -5.67 -23.18 -24.60
N GLU A 424 -5.65 -24.27 -25.37
CA GLU A 424 -6.40 -24.31 -26.63
C GLU A 424 -7.91 -24.12 -26.39
N PRO A 425 -8.56 -23.20 -27.13
CA PRO A 425 -9.99 -22.94 -26.95
C PRO A 425 -10.85 -24.17 -27.17
N GLY A 426 -11.85 -24.36 -26.31
CA GLY A 426 -12.81 -25.47 -26.40
C GLY A 426 -12.30 -26.82 -25.89
N LYS A 427 -11.02 -26.96 -25.48
CA LYS A 427 -10.52 -28.16 -24.78
C LYS A 427 -10.90 -28.18 -23.31
N ALA A 428 -10.86 -27.04 -22.64
CA ALA A 428 -11.43 -26.89 -21.31
C ALA A 428 -12.92 -26.55 -21.49
N GLY A 429 -13.81 -27.31 -20.84
CA GLY A 429 -15.24 -27.00 -20.84
C GLY A 429 -15.54 -25.69 -20.10
N ASN A 430 -16.77 -25.54 -19.60
CA ASN A 430 -17.11 -24.40 -18.75
C ASN A 430 -16.32 -24.47 -17.44
N ILE A 431 -15.45 -23.48 -17.20
CA ILE A 431 -14.69 -23.35 -15.97
C ILE A 431 -15.65 -22.82 -14.90
N LEU A 432 -16.10 -23.72 -14.03
CA LEU A 432 -16.99 -23.37 -12.92
C LEU A 432 -16.23 -22.98 -11.65
N ASN A 433 -14.99 -23.46 -11.51
CA ASN A 433 -14.14 -23.18 -10.36
C ASN A 433 -12.69 -23.00 -10.79
N PHE A 434 -12.22 -21.76 -10.73
CA PHE A 434 -10.86 -21.39 -11.06
C PHE A 434 -9.81 -22.10 -10.18
N CYS A 435 -10.13 -22.44 -8.93
CA CYS A 435 -9.16 -23.07 -8.03
C CYS A 435 -8.78 -24.51 -8.40
N ASN A 436 -9.49 -25.12 -9.36
CA ASN A 436 -9.17 -26.43 -9.91
C ASN A 436 -8.33 -26.33 -11.19
N GLU A 437 -8.07 -25.11 -11.68
CA GLU A 437 -7.34 -24.86 -12.91
C GLU A 437 -5.84 -24.62 -12.64
N THR A 438 -5.00 -25.00 -13.60
CA THR A 438 -3.54 -24.82 -13.51
C THR A 438 -3.06 -23.74 -14.48
N VAL A 439 -3.53 -22.51 -14.29
CA VAL A 439 -3.20 -21.37 -15.15
C VAL A 439 -2.72 -20.17 -14.33
N LYS A 440 -1.48 -19.78 -14.59
CA LYS A 440 -0.91 -18.50 -14.15
C LYS A 440 -1.13 -17.44 -15.22
N LEU A 441 -1.73 -16.30 -14.87
CA LEU A 441 -2.19 -15.31 -15.84
C LEU A 441 -1.96 -13.87 -15.37
N ASN A 442 -1.51 -13.02 -16.27
CA ASN A 442 -1.54 -11.57 -16.11
C ASN A 442 -2.69 -11.01 -16.96
N GLY A 443 -3.73 -10.54 -16.29
CA GLY A 443 -4.98 -10.08 -16.90
C GLY A 443 -4.79 -8.82 -17.74
N SER A 444 -5.41 -8.83 -18.93
CA SER A 444 -5.40 -7.73 -19.89
C SER A 444 -6.42 -6.64 -19.55
N VAL A 445 -7.53 -6.98 -18.88
CA VAL A 445 -8.60 -6.03 -18.53
C VAL A 445 -8.43 -5.60 -17.07
N PRO A 446 -8.26 -4.29 -16.79
CA PRO A 446 -8.05 -3.79 -15.44
C PRO A 446 -9.33 -3.81 -14.59
N ILE A 447 -9.15 -3.81 -13.28
CA ILE A 447 -10.15 -3.46 -12.29
C ILE A 447 -10.08 -1.94 -12.11
N SER A 448 -11.07 -1.22 -12.66
CA SER A 448 -11.07 0.24 -12.70
C SER A 448 -12.13 0.83 -11.75
N ALA A 449 -11.76 1.85 -10.98
CA ALA A 449 -12.67 2.63 -10.15
C ALA A 449 -12.41 4.13 -10.34
N ARG A 450 -13.44 4.94 -10.10
CA ARG A 450 -13.31 6.40 -10.00
C ARG A 450 -13.02 6.79 -8.57
N ALA A 451 -12.20 7.82 -8.39
CA ALA A 451 -11.84 8.32 -7.07
C ALA A 451 -13.05 8.88 -6.33
N ALA A 452 -13.27 8.44 -5.09
CA ALA A 452 -14.28 9.00 -4.20
C ALA A 452 -13.91 10.41 -3.70
N ILE A 453 -12.60 10.64 -3.52
CA ILE A 453 -12.04 11.94 -3.16
C ILE A 453 -10.61 12.04 -3.68
N THR A 454 -10.18 13.25 -4.09
CA THR A 454 -8.82 13.54 -4.54
C THR A 454 -8.19 14.69 -3.75
N TYR A 455 -6.88 14.64 -3.60
CA TYR A 455 -6.08 15.67 -2.93
C TYR A 455 -4.98 16.15 -3.87
N PRO A 456 -4.95 17.44 -4.22
CA PRO A 456 -4.00 17.95 -5.22
C PRO A 456 -2.58 18.17 -4.68
N ASN A 457 -2.43 18.35 -3.36
CA ASN A 457 -1.18 18.74 -2.71
C ASN A 457 -0.92 17.97 -1.41
N ASP A 458 -1.34 16.70 -1.35
CA ASP A 458 -1.18 15.88 -0.16
C ASP A 458 -0.92 14.44 -0.57
N THR A 459 0.13 13.82 -0.04
CA THR A 459 0.48 12.42 -0.29
C THR A 459 -0.14 11.58 0.81
N LEU A 460 -1.13 10.76 0.47
CA LEU A 460 -1.76 9.84 1.42
C LEU A 460 -0.85 8.63 1.62
N THR A 461 -0.73 8.14 2.85
CA THR A 461 0.30 7.14 3.20
C THR A 461 -0.15 6.02 4.10
N SER A 462 -1.27 6.18 4.80
CA SER A 462 -1.80 5.13 5.67
C SER A 462 -3.31 5.17 5.75
N LEU A 463 -3.93 4.01 5.97
CA LEU A 463 -5.37 3.84 5.97
C LEU A 463 -5.84 3.02 7.18
N ALA A 464 -6.94 3.46 7.78
CA ALA A 464 -7.88 2.59 8.47
C ALA A 464 -9.29 2.83 7.94
N THR A 465 -10.09 1.77 7.95
CA THR A 465 -11.47 1.79 7.48
C THR A 465 -12.37 1.30 8.61
N VAL A 466 -13.48 2.00 8.83
CA VAL A 466 -14.45 1.66 9.87
C VAL A 466 -15.85 1.89 9.34
N THR A 467 -16.79 1.02 9.73
CA THR A 467 -18.22 1.22 9.50
C THR A 467 -18.86 1.63 10.83
N VAL A 468 -19.53 2.77 10.84
CA VAL A 468 -20.22 3.30 12.02
C VAL A 468 -21.68 3.55 11.67
N GLY A 469 -22.57 2.77 12.29
CA GLY A 469 -23.96 2.70 11.87
C GLY A 469 -24.05 2.25 10.42
N GLN A 470 -24.60 3.11 9.57
CA GLN A 470 -24.78 2.86 8.13
C GLN A 470 -23.69 3.52 7.26
N HIS A 471 -22.74 4.24 7.84
CA HIS A 471 -21.75 5.01 7.09
C HIS A 471 -20.35 4.40 7.19
N ASN A 472 -19.57 4.55 6.13
CA ASN A 472 -18.15 4.23 6.16
C ASN A 472 -17.32 5.48 6.45
N VAL A 473 -16.37 5.38 7.37
CA VAL A 473 -15.36 6.41 7.62
C VAL A 473 -13.96 5.86 7.42
N LEU A 474 -13.15 6.67 6.75
CA LEU A 474 -11.75 6.41 6.50
C LEU A 474 -10.91 7.34 7.36
N PHE A 475 -9.91 6.78 8.03
CA PHE A 475 -8.85 7.52 8.70
C PHE A 475 -7.61 7.41 7.83
N VAL A 476 -7.12 8.54 7.36
CA VAL A 476 -6.05 8.59 6.37
C VAL A 476 -4.87 9.41 6.87
N GLY A 477 -3.72 8.77 7.03
CA GLY A 477 -2.47 9.47 7.34
C GLY A 477 -1.80 10.04 6.11
N THR A 478 -1.00 11.09 6.31
CA THR A 478 -0.29 11.78 5.23
C THR A 478 1.22 11.75 5.38
N GLY A 479 1.92 12.04 4.28
CA GLY A 479 3.37 12.23 4.26
C GLY A 479 3.86 13.38 5.14
N GLU A 480 2.99 14.35 5.46
CA GLU A 480 3.29 15.51 6.30
C GLU A 480 2.94 15.29 7.78
N GLY A 481 2.55 14.07 8.16
CA GLY A 481 2.27 13.71 9.56
C GLY A 481 0.91 14.16 10.08
N THR A 482 -0.05 14.26 9.17
CA THR A 482 -1.43 14.63 9.48
C THR A 482 -2.36 13.44 9.30
N LEU A 483 -3.39 13.36 10.14
CA LEU A 483 -4.50 12.43 10.02
C LEU A 483 -5.72 13.16 9.49
N LYS A 484 -6.35 12.62 8.44
CA LYS A 484 -7.62 13.09 7.89
C LYS A 484 -8.72 12.10 8.26
N LYS A 485 -9.91 12.62 8.55
CA LYS A 485 -11.11 11.81 8.76
C LYS A 485 -12.08 12.10 7.62
N ILE A 486 -12.45 11.05 6.91
CA ILE A 486 -13.20 11.15 5.65
C ILE A 486 -14.47 10.33 5.79
N LEU A 487 -15.63 10.95 5.57
CA LEU A 487 -16.92 10.27 5.47
C LEU A 487 -17.14 9.87 4.02
N VAL A 488 -17.37 8.58 3.78
CA VAL A 488 -17.68 8.05 2.46
C VAL A 488 -19.20 8.02 2.32
N THR A 489 -19.71 8.81 1.39
CA THR A 489 -21.15 8.95 1.11
C THR A 489 -21.56 8.22 -0.18
N GLY A 490 -20.64 7.46 -0.77
CA GLY A 490 -20.83 6.73 -2.01
C GLY A 490 -19.50 6.17 -2.54
N ALA A 491 -19.56 5.31 -3.55
CA ALA A 491 -18.37 4.75 -4.20
C ALA A 491 -17.53 5.82 -4.91
N THR A 492 -18.18 6.89 -5.36
CA THR A 492 -17.55 8.01 -6.09
C THR A 492 -17.67 9.36 -5.39
N ALA A 493 -18.09 9.36 -4.11
CA ALA A 493 -18.27 10.57 -3.31
C ALA A 493 -17.82 10.38 -1.86
N ALA A 494 -16.97 11.28 -1.38
CA ALA A 494 -16.55 11.34 0.02
C ALA A 494 -16.18 12.77 0.44
N GLU A 495 -16.27 13.07 1.74
CA GLU A 495 -15.99 14.39 2.32
C GLU A 495 -15.01 14.29 3.50
N GLU A 496 -13.95 15.12 3.48
CA GLU A 496 -13.09 15.33 4.66
C GLU A 496 -13.80 16.24 5.66
N PHE A 497 -14.12 15.74 6.85
CA PHE A 497 -14.81 16.54 7.87
C PHE A 497 -13.89 16.95 9.03
N GLU A 498 -12.73 16.29 9.20
CA GLU A 498 -11.78 16.65 10.25
C GLU A 498 -10.32 16.34 9.84
N ARG A 499 -9.41 17.13 10.39
CA ARG A 499 -7.97 16.99 10.23
C ARG A 499 -7.24 17.20 11.55
N VAL A 500 -6.35 16.26 11.90
CA VAL A 500 -5.58 16.25 13.14
C VAL A 500 -4.09 16.15 12.83
N SER A 501 -3.29 17.07 13.39
CA SER A 501 -1.82 16.98 13.26
C SER A 501 -1.27 15.99 14.30
N LEU A 502 -0.61 14.93 13.84
CA LEU A 502 -0.01 13.90 14.71
C LEU A 502 1.46 14.21 15.00
N ASP A 503 2.23 14.43 13.93
CA ASP A 503 3.68 14.64 13.96
C ASP A 503 4.15 15.46 12.74
N PRO A 504 4.07 16.80 12.79
CA PRO A 504 4.35 17.67 11.63
C PRO A 504 5.68 17.36 10.93
N GLY A 505 5.62 17.15 9.62
CA GLY A 505 6.80 16.89 8.77
C GLY A 505 7.28 15.43 8.76
N HIS A 506 6.65 14.55 9.55
CA HIS A 506 7.00 13.13 9.60
C HIS A 506 5.87 12.28 9.08
N LYS A 507 6.13 11.53 8.00
CA LYS A 507 5.17 10.60 7.39
C LYS A 507 4.50 9.69 8.43
N VAL A 508 3.17 9.59 8.36
CA VAL A 508 2.43 8.53 9.04
C VAL A 508 2.70 7.20 8.32
N ILE A 509 3.23 6.22 9.03
CA ILE A 509 3.58 4.92 8.44
C ILE A 509 2.30 4.15 8.07
N PRO A 510 2.33 3.26 7.06
CA PRO A 510 1.18 2.45 6.67
C PRO A 510 0.56 1.71 7.86
N GLN A 511 -0.74 1.44 7.77
CA GLN A 511 -1.60 0.96 8.86
C GLN A 511 -2.01 2.06 9.85
N ILE A 512 -3.31 2.12 10.13
CA ILE A 512 -3.89 2.82 11.28
C ILE A 512 -4.77 1.77 11.99
N TYR A 513 -4.86 1.82 13.31
CA TYR A 513 -5.77 0.95 14.05
C TYR A 513 -6.89 1.77 14.68
N VAL A 514 -8.11 1.29 14.58
CA VAL A 514 -9.26 1.83 15.32
C VAL A 514 -9.72 0.75 16.27
N ASP A 515 -9.90 1.13 17.54
CA ASP A 515 -10.36 0.20 18.57
C ASP A 515 -11.73 -0.38 18.25
N ALA A 516 -12.00 -1.59 18.74
CA ALA A 516 -13.26 -2.29 18.54
C ALA A 516 -14.45 -1.53 19.15
N ALA A 517 -14.26 -0.86 20.29
CA ALA A 517 -15.30 0.01 20.86
C ALA A 517 -15.35 1.39 20.18
N GLN A 518 -14.49 1.63 19.19
CA GLN A 518 -14.42 2.88 18.43
C GLN A 518 -14.28 4.11 19.34
N ASN A 519 -13.50 3.98 20.43
CA ASN A 519 -13.25 5.05 21.41
C ASN A 519 -11.94 5.79 21.17
N TYR A 520 -10.98 5.13 20.53
CA TYR A 520 -9.68 5.70 20.19
C TYR A 520 -9.19 5.11 18.86
N LEU A 521 -8.31 5.84 18.20
CA LEU A 521 -7.53 5.36 17.07
C LEU A 521 -6.04 5.52 17.37
N PHE A 522 -5.27 4.54 16.93
CA PHE A 522 -3.82 4.48 17.08
C PHE A 522 -3.17 4.69 15.72
N ALA A 523 -2.29 5.68 15.63
CA ALA A 523 -1.52 5.98 14.44
C ALA A 523 -0.07 6.22 14.81
N VAL A 524 0.84 5.84 13.91
CA VAL A 524 2.27 5.91 14.12
C VAL A 524 2.90 6.72 13.00
N SER A 525 3.74 7.70 13.33
CA SER A 525 4.69 8.34 12.43
C SER A 525 6.08 7.72 12.59
N ILE A 526 7.05 8.19 11.83
CA ILE A 526 8.44 7.69 11.89
C ILE A 526 9.00 7.69 13.33
N TYR A 527 8.66 8.68 14.16
CA TYR A 527 9.24 8.85 15.51
C TYR A 527 8.21 8.93 16.64
N LYS A 528 6.91 8.92 16.32
CA LYS A 528 5.86 9.15 17.31
C LYS A 528 4.68 8.22 17.13
N ALA A 529 4.32 7.50 18.18
CA ALA A 529 3.08 6.77 18.30
C ALA A 529 2.03 7.67 18.98
N SER A 530 0.79 7.73 18.48
CA SER A 530 -0.24 8.64 18.98
C SER A 530 -1.61 7.96 19.06
N PHE A 531 -2.30 8.18 20.18
CA PHE A 531 -3.74 7.94 20.31
C PHE A 531 -4.52 9.21 20.03
N THR A 532 -5.60 9.12 19.27
CA THR A 532 -6.54 10.23 19.05
C THR A 532 -7.99 9.74 19.14
N HIS A 533 -8.94 10.66 19.33
CA HIS A 533 -10.36 10.30 19.35
C HIS A 533 -10.90 10.05 17.94
N PRO A 534 -11.64 8.95 17.70
CA PRO A 534 -12.58 8.84 16.62
C PRO A 534 -13.74 9.82 16.88
N PRO A 535 -14.26 10.45 15.82
CA PRO A 535 -15.10 11.64 15.91
C PRO A 535 -16.51 11.35 16.46
N TYR A 536 -16.93 10.09 16.50
CA TYR A 536 -18.25 9.68 16.97
C TYR A 536 -18.41 9.70 18.50
N SER A 537 -17.32 9.99 19.23
CA SER A 537 -17.26 9.93 20.70
C SER A 537 -17.34 11.31 21.39
N ALA A 538 -17.67 12.37 20.66
CA ALA A 538 -17.84 13.73 21.19
C ALA A 538 -19.29 14.12 21.43
#